data_AF-A0A081PJF2-F1
#
_entry.id   AF-A0A081PJF2-F1
#
_cell.length_a   1.000
_cell.length_b   1.000
_cell.length_c   1.000
_cell.angle_alpha   90.00
_cell.angle_beta   90.00
_cell.angle_gamma   90.00
#
_symmetry.space_group_name_H-M   'P 1'
#
loop_
_entity.id
_entity.type
_entity.pdbx_description
1 polymer ?
#
loop_
_entity_poly.entity_id
_entity_poly.type
_entity_poly.pdbx_seq_one_letter_code
_entity_poly.pdbx_strand_id
1 'polypeptide(L)'
;MINYNPKDWFNFIFHVHKADTIRKLWPLMLSVAVFSGLVAYLELYYFRVYINDTVKNISMMHSLLGFVISMLLVFRTNTSYDRWWEGRRLLGQLTNVSRNLAIKLKALRLDKKELEFFNYAIPKYAFALKEHLREKQYFGKNSLLIEVDGGKHIPNQVAASINSRIIQLNLDGKLTGEQLLMLTPEITAFTDICGGCERIKNTPIPFSYSAF
;
A
#
# COMPACT_ATOMS: atom_id res chain seq x y z
N MET A 1 -8.75 15.05 1.19
CA MET A 1 -7.36 15.27 0.73
C MET A 1 -6.71 16.19 1.75
N ILE A 2 -5.51 15.87 2.25
CA ILE A 2 -4.75 16.84 3.06
C ILE A 2 -4.38 17.96 2.09
N ASN A 3 -4.90 19.18 2.30
CA ASN A 3 -4.48 20.34 1.52
C ASN A 3 -3.08 20.73 1.99
N TYR A 4 -2.08 20.43 1.17
CA TYR A 4 -0.70 20.80 1.43
C TYR A 4 -0.46 22.22 0.91
N ASN A 5 -0.09 23.14 1.79
CA ASN A 5 0.42 24.44 1.39
C ASN A 5 1.96 24.35 1.29
N PRO A 6 2.54 24.38 0.09
CA PRO A 6 3.99 24.25 -0.09
C PRO A 6 4.79 25.40 0.55
N LYS A 7 4.14 26.50 0.92
CA LYS A 7 4.77 27.63 1.62
C LYS A 7 4.97 27.37 3.12
N ASP A 8 4.28 26.39 3.70
CA ASP A 8 4.36 26.09 5.14
C ASP A 8 5.51 25.12 5.50
N TRP A 9 6.51 24.98 4.60
CA TRP A 9 7.60 24.02 4.76
C TRP A 9 8.40 24.22 6.07
N PHE A 10 8.54 25.47 6.51
CA PHE A 10 9.29 25.84 7.71
C PHE A 10 8.67 25.27 9.00
N ASN A 11 7.34 25.18 9.07
CA ASN A 11 6.63 24.66 10.23
C ASN A 11 6.89 23.15 10.45
N PHE A 12 7.30 22.41 9.41
CA PHE A 12 7.64 20.98 9.55
C PHE A 12 8.94 20.76 10.33
N ILE A 13 9.88 21.70 10.31
CA ILE A 13 11.15 21.63 11.06
C ILE A 13 10.89 21.61 12.57
N PHE A 14 9.81 22.24 13.02
CA PHE A 14 9.44 22.26 14.45
C PHE A 14 8.43 21.16 14.83
N HIS A 15 7.84 20.46 13.86
CA HIS A 15 6.95 19.31 14.07
C HIS A 15 7.67 17.95 14.11
N VAL A 16 9.00 17.97 14.09
CA VAL A 16 9.93 16.82 14.07
C VAL A 16 9.63 15.78 15.16
N HIS A 17 9.19 16.19 16.36
CA HIS A 17 8.86 15.28 17.46
C HIS A 17 7.58 14.44 17.26
N LYS A 18 6.74 14.75 16.27
CA LYS A 18 5.53 13.96 15.94
C LYS A 18 5.79 12.88 14.89
N ALA A 19 6.95 12.88 14.24
CA ALA A 19 7.29 11.88 13.25
C ALA A 19 7.69 10.57 13.94
N ASP A 20 6.93 9.50 13.71
CA ASP A 20 7.20 8.16 14.26
C ASP A 20 8.61 7.67 13.92
N THR A 21 9.15 8.06 12.77
CA THR A 21 10.51 7.74 12.33
C THR A 21 11.56 8.28 13.30
N ILE A 22 11.43 9.52 13.74
CA ILE A 22 12.43 10.17 14.60
C ILE A 22 12.39 9.57 15.99
N ARG A 23 11.19 9.29 16.52
CA ARG A 23 11.04 8.61 17.82
C ARG A 23 11.72 7.23 17.82
N LYS A 24 11.60 6.49 16.71
CA LYS A 24 12.25 5.18 16.55
C LYS A 24 13.77 5.28 16.42
N LEU A 25 14.28 6.30 15.72
CA LEU A 25 15.71 6.45 15.45
C LEU A 25 16.48 7.20 16.55
N TRP A 26 15.80 7.97 17.40
CA TRP A 26 16.43 8.81 18.42
C TRP A 26 17.39 8.06 19.36
N PRO A 27 17.07 6.86 19.90
CA PRO A 27 18.00 6.13 20.75
C PRO A 27 19.29 5.73 20.01
N LEU A 28 19.17 5.35 18.73
CA LEU A 28 20.31 4.99 17.89
C LEU A 28 21.18 6.22 17.61
N MET A 29 20.56 7.35 17.24
CA MET A 29 21.27 8.61 17.01
C MET A 29 22.05 9.04 18.26
N LEU A 30 21.43 8.94 19.44
CA LEU A 30 22.07 9.25 20.72
C LEU A 30 23.24 8.30 21.00
N SER A 31 23.08 6.99 20.78
CA SER A 31 24.16 6.01 20.98
C SER A 31 25.37 6.29 20.09
N VAL A 32 25.14 6.65 18.82
CA VAL A 32 26.20 6.99 17.87
C VAL A 32 26.88 8.29 18.29
N ALA A 33 26.12 9.29 18.74
CA ALA A 33 26.68 10.55 19.23
C ALA A 33 27.56 10.36 20.48
N VAL A 34 27.09 9.58 21.45
CA VAL A 34 27.87 9.26 22.67
C VAL A 34 29.12 8.48 22.32
N PHE A 35 29.02 7.44 21.48
CA PHE A 35 30.16 6.65 21.05
C PHE A 35 31.22 7.50 20.33
N SER A 36 30.81 8.27 19.33
CA SER A 36 31.72 9.15 18.57
C SER A 36 32.36 10.21 19.47
N GLY A 37 31.59 10.79 20.40
CA GLY A 37 32.11 11.75 21.38
C GLY A 37 33.14 11.13 22.33
N LEU A 38 32.93 9.89 22.77
CA LEU A 38 33.84 9.16 23.64
C LEU A 38 35.16 8.83 22.91
N VAL A 39 35.09 8.40 21.66
CA VAL A 39 36.26 8.16 20.81
C VAL A 39 37.05 9.46 20.60
N ALA A 40 36.39 10.56 20.26
CA ALA A 40 37.04 11.86 20.08
C ALA A 40 37.68 12.37 21.39
N TYR A 41 37.02 12.18 22.54
CA TYR A 41 37.57 12.55 23.84
C TYR A 41 38.85 11.76 24.16
N LEU A 42 38.83 10.44 23.96
CA LEU A 42 39.99 9.58 24.22
C LEU A 42 41.17 9.93 23.30
N GLU A 43 40.92 10.19 22.02
CA GLU A 43 41.94 10.59 21.06
C GLU A 43 42.63 11.89 21.48
N LEU A 44 41.86 12.95 21.78
CA LEU A 44 42.38 14.29 22.05
C LEU A 44 43.11 14.39 23.40
N TYR A 45 42.57 13.76 24.45
CA TYR A 45 43.08 13.96 25.82
C TYR A 45 44.01 12.87 26.31
N TYR A 46 43.80 11.61 25.91
CA TYR A 46 44.55 10.47 26.44
C TYR A 46 45.62 9.98 25.47
N PHE A 47 45.23 9.63 24.25
CA PHE A 47 46.16 9.00 23.31
C PHE A 47 47.09 9.99 22.59
N ARG A 48 46.69 11.26 22.46
CA ARG A 48 47.46 12.32 21.76
C ARG A 48 48.09 11.81 20.46
N VAL A 49 47.28 11.08 19.67
CA VAL A 49 47.74 10.41 18.45
C VAL A 49 48.22 11.49 17.49
N TYR A 50 49.53 11.55 17.24
CA TYR A 50 50.05 12.35 16.14
C TYR A 50 49.51 11.77 14.83
N ILE A 51 49.07 12.62 13.91
CA ILE A 51 48.54 12.21 12.60
C ILE A 51 49.66 11.49 11.83
N ASN A 52 49.72 10.16 11.99
CA ASN A 52 50.59 9.30 11.21
C ASN A 52 49.96 9.08 9.81
N ASP A 53 50.78 8.84 8.79
CA ASP A 53 50.31 8.62 7.40
C ASP A 53 49.27 7.48 7.28
N THR A 54 49.25 6.54 8.23
CA THR A 54 48.30 5.42 8.29
C THR A 54 46.85 5.85 8.55
N VAL A 55 46.61 6.96 9.25
CA VAL A 55 45.27 7.43 9.66
C VAL A 55 44.66 8.40 8.62
N LYS A 56 45.48 8.99 7.75
CA LYS A 56 45.03 9.96 6.72
C LYS A 56 44.01 9.38 5.74
N ASN A 57 44.07 8.07 5.45
CA ASN A 57 43.21 7.43 4.45
C ASN A 57 41.81 7.06 4.95
N ILE A 58 41.51 7.26 6.24
CA ILE A 58 40.18 6.94 6.80
C ILE A 58 39.08 7.77 6.12
N SER A 59 39.35 9.03 5.79
CA SER A 59 38.39 9.90 5.09
C SER A 59 38.04 9.37 3.68
N MET A 60 39.04 8.85 2.97
CA MET A 60 38.84 8.22 1.65
C MET A 60 38.00 6.94 1.78
N MET A 61 38.30 6.09 2.76
CA MET A 61 37.51 4.88 3.03
C MET A 61 36.06 5.22 3.39
N HIS A 62 35.85 6.22 4.23
CA HIS A 62 34.51 6.70 4.60
C HIS A 62 33.75 7.25 3.40
N SER A 63 34.42 7.99 2.51
CA SER A 63 33.81 8.55 1.29
C SER A 63 33.38 7.45 0.31
N LEU A 64 34.23 6.44 0.09
CA LEU A 64 33.92 5.29 -0.77
C LEU A 64 32.75 4.47 -0.21
N LEU A 65 32.78 4.15 1.09
CA LEU A 65 31.70 3.44 1.78
C LEU A 65 30.40 4.24 1.76
N GLY A 66 30.47 5.56 2.03
CA GLY A 66 29.32 6.46 2.02
C GLY A 66 28.68 6.55 0.64
N PHE A 67 29.47 6.57 -0.43
CA PHE A 67 28.97 6.51 -1.80
C PHE A 67 28.19 5.22 -2.06
N VAL A 68 28.76 4.06 -1.73
CA VAL A 68 28.11 2.75 -1.93
C VAL A 68 26.81 2.65 -1.13
N ILE A 69 26.82 3.03 0.16
CA ILE A 69 25.63 3.02 1.02
C ILE A 69 24.54 3.96 0.47
N SER A 70 24.91 5.17 0.03
CA SER A 70 23.97 6.13 -0.55
C SER A 70 23.31 5.58 -1.81
N MET A 71 24.09 4.96 -2.70
CA MET A 71 23.58 4.34 -3.91
C MET A 71 22.61 3.19 -3.60
N LEU A 72 22.94 2.31 -2.65
CA LEU A 72 22.06 1.23 -2.20
C LEU A 72 20.76 1.76 -1.58
N LEU A 73 20.85 2.82 -0.77
CA LEU A 73 19.68 3.48 -0.18
C LEU A 73 18.73 4.00 -1.25
N VAL A 74 19.25 4.65 -2.30
CA VAL A 74 18.43 5.18 -3.40
C VAL A 74 17.64 4.08 -4.09
N PHE A 75 18.27 2.95 -4.42
CA PHE A 75 17.58 1.81 -5.02
C PHE A 75 16.46 1.29 -4.11
N ARG A 76 16.76 1.12 -2.81
CA ARG A 76 15.79 0.64 -1.83
C ARG A 76 14.61 1.59 -1.66
N THR A 77 14.86 2.90 -1.62
CA THR A 77 13.80 3.91 -1.49
C THR A 77 12.92 3.96 -2.73
N ASN A 78 13.50 3.85 -3.94
CA ASN A 78 12.75 3.84 -5.19
C ASN A 78 11.85 2.60 -5.28
N THR A 79 12.38 1.40 -5.03
CA THR A 79 11.56 0.18 -5.04
C THR A 79 10.45 0.21 -3.99
N SER A 80 10.72 0.76 -2.80
CA SER A 80 9.70 0.92 -1.76
C SER A 80 8.61 1.90 -2.17
N TYR A 81 8.99 3.01 -2.81
CA TYR A 81 8.07 4.01 -3.34
C TYR A 81 7.18 3.45 -4.45
N ASP A 82 7.76 2.71 -5.41
CA ASP A 82 7.03 2.11 -6.51
C ASP A 82 5.95 1.14 -6.02
N ARG A 83 6.26 0.31 -5.02
CA ARG A 83 5.28 -0.59 -4.38
C ARG A 83 4.15 0.17 -3.70
N TRP A 84 4.47 1.24 -2.97
CA TRP A 84 3.47 2.08 -2.33
C TRP A 84 2.55 2.74 -3.37
N TRP A 85 3.15 3.27 -4.44
CA TRP A 85 2.44 3.93 -5.52
C TRP A 85 1.54 2.95 -6.29
N GLU A 86 2.04 1.76 -6.59
CA GLU A 86 1.26 0.68 -7.22
C GLU A 86 0.02 0.32 -6.39
N GLY A 87 0.19 0.14 -5.07
CA GLY A 87 -0.94 -0.10 -4.16
C GLY A 87 -1.98 1.03 -4.18
N ARG A 88 -1.53 2.29 -4.24
CA ARG A 88 -2.44 3.44 -4.36
C ARG A 88 -3.16 3.48 -5.70
N ARG A 89 -2.49 3.13 -6.79
CA ARG A 89 -3.10 3.02 -8.14
C ARG A 89 -4.18 1.95 -8.18
N LEU A 90 -3.93 0.76 -7.63
CA LEU A 90 -4.92 -0.33 -7.57
C LEU A 90 -6.19 0.08 -6.79
N LEU A 91 -6.03 0.74 -5.64
CA LEU A 91 -7.19 1.26 -4.88
C LEU A 91 -7.93 2.40 -5.62
N GLY A 92 -7.21 3.21 -6.38
CA GLY A 92 -7.80 4.21 -7.27
C GLY A 92 -8.62 3.56 -8.39
N GLN A 93 -8.07 2.52 -9.01
CA GLN A 93 -8.74 1.72 -10.03
C GLN A 93 -10.01 1.07 -9.48
N LEU A 94 -9.97 0.51 -8.26
CA LEU A 94 -11.15 -0.06 -7.59
C LEU A 94 -12.28 0.95 -7.47
N THR A 95 -11.94 2.18 -7.09
CA THR A 95 -12.91 3.27 -6.95
C THR A 95 -13.55 3.61 -8.30
N ASN A 96 -12.75 3.69 -9.36
CA ASN A 96 -13.25 4.02 -10.70
C ASN A 96 -14.12 2.90 -11.27
N VAL A 97 -13.67 1.65 -11.18
CA VAL A 97 -14.41 0.46 -11.60
C VAL A 97 -15.76 0.37 -10.88
N SER A 98 -15.75 0.56 -9.55
CA SER A 98 -16.98 0.55 -8.74
C SER A 98 -17.99 1.62 -9.17
N ARG A 99 -17.51 2.85 -9.46
CA ARG A 99 -18.35 3.95 -9.94
C ARG A 99 -18.92 3.66 -11.33
N ASN A 100 -18.07 3.21 -12.26
CA ASN A 100 -18.51 2.90 -13.61
C ASN A 100 -19.56 1.79 -13.61
N LEU A 101 -19.33 0.71 -12.86
CA LEU A 101 -20.30 -0.36 -12.74
C LEU A 101 -21.64 0.14 -12.18
N ALA A 102 -21.62 0.93 -11.10
CA ALA A 102 -22.84 1.47 -10.51
C ALA A 102 -23.61 2.40 -11.46
N ILE A 103 -22.90 3.26 -12.22
CA ILE A 103 -23.50 4.16 -13.22
C ILE A 103 -24.16 3.33 -14.33
N LYS A 104 -23.46 2.33 -14.87
CA LYS A 104 -23.99 1.46 -15.94
C LYS A 104 -25.22 0.66 -15.47
N LEU A 105 -25.14 0.04 -14.30
CA LEU A 105 -26.26 -0.72 -13.71
C LEU A 105 -27.50 0.16 -13.48
N LYS A 106 -27.30 1.40 -13.02
CA LYS A 106 -28.41 2.36 -12.86
C LYS A 106 -29.02 2.77 -14.20
N ALA A 107 -28.22 2.90 -15.25
CA ALA A 107 -28.70 3.25 -16.59
C ALA A 107 -29.52 2.12 -17.24
N LEU A 108 -29.29 0.86 -16.86
CA LEU A 108 -30.01 -0.31 -17.36
C LEU A 108 -31.45 -0.44 -16.84
N ARG A 109 -31.89 0.44 -15.92
CA ARG A 109 -33.26 0.49 -15.38
C ARG A 109 -33.77 -0.86 -14.85
N LEU A 110 -32.87 -1.61 -14.21
CA LEU A 110 -33.17 -2.88 -13.56
C LEU A 110 -34.21 -2.71 -12.43
N ASP A 111 -34.85 -3.82 -12.06
CA ASP A 111 -35.78 -3.86 -10.93
C ASP A 111 -35.13 -3.34 -9.64
N LYS A 112 -35.93 -2.72 -8.77
CA LYS A 112 -35.46 -2.15 -7.50
C LYS A 112 -34.67 -3.15 -6.65
N LYS A 113 -35.10 -4.42 -6.61
CA LYS A 113 -34.43 -5.51 -5.89
C LYS A 113 -33.00 -5.74 -6.38
N GLU A 114 -32.78 -5.64 -7.69
CA GLU A 114 -31.45 -5.84 -8.29
C GLU A 114 -30.53 -4.65 -8.02
N LEU A 115 -31.08 -3.43 -8.10
CA LEU A 115 -30.34 -2.23 -7.72
C LEU A 115 -29.95 -2.26 -6.23
N GLU A 116 -30.84 -2.71 -5.33
CA GLU A 116 -30.53 -2.89 -3.92
C GLU A 116 -29.39 -3.90 -3.70
N PHE A 117 -29.39 -5.01 -4.44
CA PHE A 117 -28.29 -5.98 -4.40
C PHE A 117 -26.97 -5.34 -4.81
N PHE A 118 -26.88 -4.66 -5.94
CA PHE A 118 -25.60 -4.08 -6.40
C PHE A 118 -25.14 -2.89 -5.56
N ASN A 119 -26.07 -2.08 -5.05
CA ASN A 119 -25.77 -1.01 -4.09
C ASN A 119 -25.15 -1.53 -2.80
N TYR A 120 -25.49 -2.76 -2.40
CA TYR A 120 -24.84 -3.46 -1.29
C TYR A 120 -23.53 -4.14 -1.72
N ALA A 121 -23.54 -4.88 -2.82
CA ALA A 121 -22.46 -5.77 -3.24
C ALA A 121 -21.17 -5.01 -3.60
N ILE A 122 -21.29 -3.88 -4.32
CA ILE A 122 -20.13 -3.11 -4.79
C ILE A 122 -19.32 -2.54 -3.61
N PRO A 123 -19.92 -1.82 -2.63
CA PRO A 123 -19.19 -1.42 -1.42
C PRO A 123 -18.73 -2.61 -0.58
N LYS A 124 -19.54 -3.68 -0.46
CA LYS A 124 -19.19 -4.88 0.30
C LYS A 124 -17.90 -5.50 -0.23
N TYR A 125 -17.67 -5.52 -1.55
CA TYR A 125 -16.42 -5.98 -2.13
C TYR A 125 -15.22 -5.15 -1.67
N ALA A 126 -15.33 -3.81 -1.71
CA ALA A 126 -14.24 -2.93 -1.29
C ALA A 126 -13.90 -3.10 0.20
N PHE A 127 -14.91 -3.29 1.05
CA PHE A 127 -14.69 -3.64 2.46
C PHE A 127 -14.06 -5.02 2.61
N ALA A 128 -14.54 -6.02 1.86
CA ALA A 128 -14.00 -7.37 1.89
C ALA A 128 -12.51 -7.41 1.54
N LEU A 129 -12.12 -6.73 0.45
CA LEU A 129 -10.73 -6.62 0.03
C LEU A 129 -9.87 -5.93 1.09
N LYS A 130 -10.35 -4.80 1.64
CA LYS A 130 -9.62 -4.07 2.68
C LYS A 130 -9.35 -4.92 3.92
N GLU A 131 -10.33 -5.69 4.39
CA GLU A 131 -10.19 -6.54 5.58
C GLU A 131 -9.33 -7.77 5.28
N HIS A 132 -9.48 -8.35 4.09
CA HIS A 132 -8.62 -9.43 3.59
C HIS A 132 -7.13 -9.02 3.57
N LEU A 133 -6.81 -7.84 3.03
CA LEU A 133 -5.44 -7.33 3.00
C LEU A 133 -4.89 -6.98 4.39
N ARG A 134 -5.77 -6.72 5.36
CA ARG A 134 -5.41 -6.43 6.77
C ARG A 134 -5.39 -7.68 7.66
N GLU A 135 -5.61 -8.86 7.09
CA GLU A 135 -5.67 -10.14 7.82
C GLU A 135 -6.74 -10.15 8.93
N LYS A 136 -7.78 -9.33 8.76
CA LYS A 136 -8.87 -9.24 9.69
C LYS A 136 -9.96 -10.22 9.25
N GLN A 137 -10.51 -10.94 10.21
CA GLN A 137 -11.64 -11.86 9.99
C GLN A 137 -13.00 -11.16 10.01
N TYR A 138 -13.04 -9.83 10.21
CA TYR A 138 -14.29 -9.06 10.29
C TYR A 138 -14.56 -8.33 8.98
N PHE A 139 -15.58 -8.78 8.23
CA PHE A 139 -15.89 -8.28 6.88
C PHE A 139 -17.15 -7.39 6.85
N GLY A 140 -17.48 -6.77 7.98
CA GLY A 140 -18.73 -6.03 8.21
C GLY A 140 -19.90 -6.92 8.60
N LYS A 141 -21.08 -6.34 8.86
CA LYS A 141 -22.30 -7.10 9.15
C LYS A 141 -22.60 -8.08 8.01
N ASN A 142 -22.85 -9.34 8.34
CA ASN A 142 -23.55 -10.26 7.43
C ASN A 142 -24.87 -9.59 7.07
N SER A 143 -25.11 -9.35 5.79
CA SER A 143 -26.46 -9.04 5.33
C SER A 143 -26.99 -10.26 4.60
N LEU A 144 -28.31 -10.41 4.61
CA LEU A 144 -29.02 -11.49 3.93
C LEU A 144 -28.80 -11.51 2.40
N LEU A 145 -28.17 -10.47 1.83
CA LEU A 145 -27.98 -10.35 0.38
C LEU A 145 -26.75 -11.10 -0.13
N ILE A 146 -25.68 -11.19 0.68
CA ILE A 146 -24.47 -11.94 0.34
C ILE A 146 -23.95 -12.59 1.62
N GLU A 147 -24.16 -13.90 1.70
CA GLU A 147 -23.54 -14.75 2.71
C GLU A 147 -22.14 -15.12 2.24
N VAL A 148 -21.17 -14.97 3.13
CA VAL A 148 -19.78 -15.35 2.86
C VAL A 148 -19.35 -16.37 3.91
N ASP A 149 -18.70 -17.42 3.44
CA ASP A 149 -18.12 -18.44 4.30
C ASP A 149 -16.78 -17.95 4.86
N GLY A 150 -16.66 -17.97 6.19
CA GLY A 150 -15.44 -17.59 6.90
C GLY A 150 -14.29 -18.56 6.57
N GLY A 151 -13.05 -18.07 6.63
CA GLY A 151 -11.87 -18.90 6.37
C GLY A 151 -11.58 -19.19 4.89
N LYS A 152 -12.48 -18.81 3.97
CA LYS A 152 -12.25 -18.84 2.52
C LYS A 152 -11.87 -17.46 1.97
N HIS A 153 -11.54 -17.39 0.69
CA HIS A 153 -11.18 -16.14 0.03
C HIS A 153 -12.41 -15.24 -0.20
N ILE A 154 -12.75 -14.42 0.80
CA ILE A 154 -13.99 -13.64 0.87
C ILE A 154 -14.17 -12.61 -0.27
N PRO A 155 -13.16 -11.84 -0.72
CA PRO A 155 -13.36 -10.93 -1.86
C PRO A 155 -13.87 -11.67 -3.10
N ASN A 156 -13.28 -12.82 -3.43
CA ASN A 156 -13.71 -13.65 -4.56
C ASN A 156 -15.12 -14.22 -4.38
N GLN A 157 -15.56 -14.53 -3.16
CA GLN A 157 -16.95 -14.93 -2.92
C GLN A 157 -17.91 -13.78 -3.27
N VAL A 158 -17.60 -12.55 -2.86
CA VAL A 158 -18.41 -11.36 -3.21
C VAL A 158 -18.38 -11.10 -4.72
N ALA A 159 -17.22 -11.19 -5.37
CA ALA A 159 -17.12 -11.07 -6.82
C ALA A 159 -17.91 -12.17 -7.55
N ALA A 160 -17.88 -13.40 -7.06
CA ALA A 160 -18.67 -14.51 -7.61
C ALA A 160 -20.17 -14.24 -7.48
N SER A 161 -20.64 -13.68 -6.35
CA SER A 161 -22.05 -13.28 -6.20
C SER A 161 -22.45 -12.17 -7.18
N ILE A 162 -21.58 -11.18 -7.43
CA ILE A 162 -21.81 -10.13 -8.44
C ILE A 162 -21.91 -10.73 -9.84
N ASN A 163 -20.93 -11.57 -10.23
CA ASN A 163 -20.92 -12.26 -11.52
C ASN A 163 -22.18 -13.12 -11.72
N SER A 164 -22.49 -13.97 -10.74
CA SER A 164 -23.65 -14.87 -10.80
C SER A 164 -24.93 -14.09 -10.96
N ARG A 165 -25.07 -12.95 -10.26
CA ARG A 165 -26.27 -12.12 -10.41
C ARG A 165 -26.40 -11.52 -11.80
N ILE A 166 -25.31 -11.00 -12.36
CA ILE A 166 -25.31 -10.39 -13.70
C ILE A 166 -25.59 -11.43 -14.78
N ILE A 167 -25.00 -12.63 -14.67
CA ILE A 167 -25.27 -13.75 -15.59
C ILE A 167 -26.75 -14.17 -15.48
N GLN A 168 -27.29 -14.28 -14.27
CA GLN A 168 -28.70 -14.62 -14.08
C GLN A 168 -29.63 -13.60 -14.74
N LEU A 169 -29.35 -12.30 -14.63
CA LEU A 169 -30.12 -11.27 -15.31
C LEU A 169 -30.10 -11.42 -16.84
N ASN A 170 -29.00 -11.89 -17.42
CA ASN A 170 -28.94 -12.19 -18.84
C ASN A 170 -29.76 -13.44 -19.21
N LEU A 171 -29.64 -14.52 -18.42
CA LEU A 171 -30.43 -15.74 -18.61
C LEU A 171 -31.94 -15.49 -18.49
N ASP A 172 -32.34 -14.58 -17.59
CA ASP A 172 -33.74 -14.18 -17.40
C ASP A 172 -34.22 -13.19 -18.48
N GLY A 173 -33.39 -12.83 -19.46
CA GLY A 173 -33.71 -11.87 -20.53
C GLY A 173 -33.79 -10.40 -20.07
N LYS A 174 -33.38 -10.09 -18.83
CA LYS A 174 -33.34 -8.73 -18.30
C LYS A 174 -32.11 -7.93 -18.75
N LEU A 175 -31.07 -8.63 -19.20
CA LEU A 175 -29.90 -8.03 -19.86
C LEU A 175 -29.71 -8.67 -21.23
N THR A 176 -29.44 -7.84 -22.24
CA THR A 176 -29.00 -8.34 -23.56
C THR A 176 -27.54 -8.79 -23.50
N GLY A 177 -27.09 -9.55 -24.52
CA GLY A 177 -25.69 -9.96 -24.63
C GLY A 177 -24.73 -8.77 -24.74
N GLU A 178 -25.12 -7.72 -25.47
CA GLU A 178 -24.33 -6.49 -25.62
C GLU A 178 -24.21 -5.74 -24.30
N GLN A 179 -25.29 -5.68 -23.52
CA GLN A 179 -25.27 -5.08 -22.19
C GLN A 179 -24.40 -5.87 -21.22
N LEU A 180 -24.41 -7.21 -21.30
CA LEU A 180 -23.51 -8.05 -20.53
C LEU A 180 -22.05 -7.77 -20.89
N LEU A 181 -21.71 -7.76 -22.19
CA LEU A 181 -20.37 -7.44 -22.67
C LEU A 181 -19.91 -6.04 -22.24
N MET A 182 -20.82 -5.08 -22.15
CA MET A 182 -20.54 -3.73 -21.66
C MET A 182 -20.18 -3.70 -20.16
N LEU A 183 -20.65 -4.65 -19.35
CA LEU A 183 -20.39 -4.74 -17.89
C LEU A 183 -19.18 -5.62 -17.54
N THR A 184 -18.85 -6.61 -18.38
CA THR A 184 -17.77 -7.57 -18.13
C THR A 184 -16.43 -6.92 -17.73
N PRO A 185 -15.94 -5.85 -18.39
CA PRO A 185 -14.67 -5.23 -18.01
C PRO A 185 -14.62 -4.78 -16.55
N GLU A 186 -15.69 -4.19 -16.02
CA GLU A 186 -15.73 -3.77 -14.63
C GLU A 186 -15.78 -4.95 -13.66
N ILE A 187 -16.53 -6.00 -14.00
CA ILE A 187 -16.70 -7.15 -13.13
C ILE A 187 -15.39 -7.94 -13.02
N THR A 188 -14.70 -8.15 -14.15
CA THR A 188 -13.38 -8.81 -14.19
C THR A 188 -12.33 -7.98 -13.43
N ALA A 189 -12.36 -6.65 -13.60
CA ALA A 189 -11.38 -5.77 -12.97
C ALA A 189 -11.38 -5.85 -11.44
N PHE A 190 -12.49 -6.21 -10.77
CA PHE A 190 -12.48 -6.43 -9.33
C PHE A 190 -11.45 -7.50 -8.92
N THR A 191 -11.46 -8.65 -9.61
CA THR A 191 -10.55 -9.77 -9.33
C THR A 191 -9.12 -9.43 -9.73
N ASP A 192 -8.90 -8.76 -10.86
CA ASP A 192 -7.56 -8.32 -11.28
C ASP A 192 -6.91 -7.39 -10.25
N ILE A 193 -7.69 -6.46 -9.70
CA ILE A 193 -7.25 -5.57 -8.64
C ILE A 193 -6.91 -6.35 -7.37
N CYS A 194 -7.72 -7.35 -7.00
CA CYS A 194 -7.44 -8.21 -5.85
C CYS A 194 -6.10 -8.93 -6.03
N GLY A 195 -5.89 -9.59 -7.17
CA GLY A 195 -4.63 -10.27 -7.47
C GLY A 195 -3.43 -9.32 -7.46
N GLY A 196 -3.60 -8.10 -7.96
CA GLY A 196 -2.58 -7.05 -7.86
C GLY A 196 -2.24 -6.69 -6.42
N CYS A 197 -3.25 -6.53 -5.56
CA CYS A 197 -3.05 -6.24 -4.14
C CYS A 197 -2.41 -7.41 -3.38
N GLU A 198 -2.81 -8.64 -3.67
CA GLU A 198 -2.22 -9.86 -3.10
C GLU A 198 -0.76 -10.02 -3.51
N ARG A 199 -0.42 -9.74 -4.78
CA ARG A 199 0.98 -9.73 -5.22
C ARG A 199 1.82 -8.74 -4.42
N ILE A 200 1.35 -7.51 -4.22
CA ILE A 200 2.09 -6.51 -3.43
C ILE A 200 2.25 -6.97 -1.98
N LYS A 201 1.21 -7.59 -1.41
CA LYS A 201 1.23 -8.10 -0.03
C LYS A 201 2.20 -9.28 0.13
N ASN A 202 2.14 -10.26 -0.77
CA ASN A 202 2.82 -11.54 -0.64
C ASN A 202 4.23 -11.55 -1.23
N THR A 203 4.58 -10.58 -2.07
CA THR A 203 5.91 -10.45 -2.66
C THR A 203 6.66 -9.31 -1.99
N PRO A 204 7.36 -9.49 -0.86
CA PRO A 204 8.17 -8.44 -0.22
C PRO A 204 9.37 -8.02 -1.08
N ILE A 205 10.04 -6.92 -0.71
CA ILE A 205 11.27 -6.51 -1.39
C ILE A 205 12.29 -7.62 -1.14
N PRO A 206 13.08 -8.07 -2.15
CA PRO A 206 14.01 -9.17 -1.97
C PRO A 206 14.91 -8.93 -0.76
N PHE A 207 15.09 -9.97 0.05
CA PHE A 207 15.77 -9.87 1.35
C PHE A 207 17.18 -9.30 1.23
N SER A 208 17.89 -9.60 0.13
CA SER A 208 19.21 -9.03 -0.16
C SER A 208 19.20 -7.50 -0.06
N TYR A 209 18.22 -6.81 -0.66
CA TYR A 209 18.11 -5.34 -0.56
C TYR A 209 17.71 -4.82 0.84
N SER A 210 17.21 -5.69 1.72
CA SER A 210 16.83 -5.32 3.09
C SER A 210 17.95 -5.53 4.11
N ALA A 211 18.84 -6.48 3.84
CA ALA A 211 19.97 -6.86 4.68
C ALA A 211 21.20 -5.94 4.51
N PHE A 212 21.28 -5.24 3.38
CA PHE A 212 22.18 -4.10 3.16
C PHE A 212 21.49 -2.77 3.53
#